data_AF-A0A7D8UF20-F1
#
_entry.id   AF-A0A7D8UF20-F1
#
_cell.length_a   1.000
_cell.length_b   1.000
_cell.length_c   1.000
_cell.angle_alpha   90.00
_cell.angle_beta   90.00
_cell.angle_gamma   90.00
#
_symmetry.space_group_name_H-M   'P 1'
#
loop_
_entity.id
_entity.type
_entity.pdbx_description
1 polymer ?
#
loop_
_entity_poly.entity_id
_entity_poly.type
_entity_poly.pdbx_seq_one_letter_code
_entity_poly.pdbx_strand_id
1 'polypeptide(L)' 'MEERTPAPEQLISGMSKPELVELLEELGIEADESQAGVIQQLVVQLGSLEGAIEALELLGQIDARRAA' A
#
# COMPACT_ATOMS: atom_id res chain seq x y z
N MET A 1 16.60 11.22 24.78
CA MET A 1 15.60 10.37 24.10
C MET A 1 16.11 10.21 22.67
N GLU A 2 16.35 8.99 22.20
CA GLU A 2 16.66 8.77 20.78
C GLU A 2 15.40 9.09 19.97
N GLU A 3 15.37 10.23 19.28
CA GLU A 3 14.38 10.51 18.24
C GLU A 3 14.69 9.58 17.06
N ARG A 4 14.21 8.33 17.14
CA ARG A 4 14.23 7.45 15.99
C ARG A 4 13.16 7.96 15.03
N THR A 5 13.58 8.47 13.88
CA THR A 5 12.67 8.71 12.77
C THR A 5 11.89 7.42 12.53
N PRO A 6 10.55 7.45 12.55
CA PRO A 6 9.75 6.25 12.31
C PRO A 6 10.14 5.65 10.95
N ALA A 7 10.15 4.33 10.89
CA ALA A 7 10.42 3.65 9.63
C ALA A 7 9.29 3.97 8.62
N PRO A 8 9.56 4.06 7.31
CA PRO A 8 8.56 4.44 6.30
C PRO A 8 7.25 3.63 6.38
N GLU A 9 7.35 2.34 6.65
CA GLU A 9 6.22 1.43 6.85
C GLU A 9 5.35 1.80 8.06
N GLN A 10 5.96 2.35 9.12
CA GLN A 10 5.24 2.82 10.30
C GLN A 10 4.46 4.10 10.00
N LEU A 11 5.03 4.99 9.18
CA LEU A 11 4.34 6.18 8.70
C LEU A 11 3.09 5.79 7.90
N ILE A 12 3.23 4.88 6.93
CA ILE A 12 2.11 4.40 6.11
C ILE A 12 1.04 3.70 6.94
N SER A 13 1.45 2.90 7.94
CA SER A 13 0.51 2.24 8.86
C SER A 13 -0.29 3.23 9.71
N GLY A 14 0.25 4.44 9.95
CA GLY A 14 -0.37 5.50 10.72
C GLY A 14 -1.20 6.49 9.88
N MET A 15 -1.07 6.47 8.55
CA MET A 15 -1.84 7.34 7.66
C MET A 15 -3.32 6.98 7.65
N SER A 16 -4.17 7.99 7.50
CA SER A 16 -5.57 7.76 7.16
C SER A 16 -5.70 7.21 5.74
N LYS A 17 -6.82 6.55 5.44
CA LYS A 17 -7.07 6.03 4.08
C LYS A 17 -7.07 7.13 3.01
N PRO A 18 -7.69 8.31 3.22
CA PRO A 18 -7.65 9.39 2.24
C PRO A 18 -6.22 9.90 1.99
N GLU A 19 -5.42 10.09 3.04
CA GLU A 19 -4.01 10.51 2.89
C GLU A 19 -3.19 9.46 2.12
N LEU A 20 -3.46 8.17 2.34
CA LEU A 20 -2.80 7.10 1.62
C LEU A 20 -3.23 7.05 0.15
N VAL A 21 -4.51 7.33 -0.16
CA VAL A 21 -4.99 7.47 -1.54
C VAL A 21 -4.27 8.62 -2.24
N GLU A 22 -4.20 9.79 -1.62
CA GLU A 22 -3.48 10.95 -2.19
C GLU A 22 -2.00 10.64 -2.44
N LEU A 23 -1.32 9.98 -1.50
CA LEU A 23 0.06 9.54 -1.69
C LEU A 23 0.21 8.57 -2.86
N LEU A 24 -0.70 7.60 -3.00
CA LEU A 24 -0.66 6.63 -4.10
C LEU A 24 -0.88 7.33 -5.44
N GLU A 25 -1.81 8.29 -5.52
CA GLU A 25 -2.04 9.10 -6.71
C GLU A 25 -0.81 9.93 -7.09
N GLU A 26 -0.12 10.54 -6.11
CA GLU A 26 1.16 11.25 -6.33
C GLU A 26 2.26 10.34 -6.91
N LEU A 27 2.23 9.05 -6.56
CA LEU A 27 3.12 8.03 -7.10
C LEU A 27 2.66 7.46 -8.46
N GLY A 28 1.53 7.94 -8.98
CA GLY A 28 0.95 7.49 -10.24
C GLY A 28 0.14 6.19 -10.14
N ILE A 29 -0.29 5.82 -8.93
CA ILE A 29 -1.10 4.64 -8.64
C ILE A 29 -2.52 5.09 -8.32
N GLU A 30 -3.45 4.86 -9.24
CA GLU A 30 -4.87 5.09 -8.97
C GLU A 30 -5.39 3.99 -8.02
N ALA A 31 -5.80 4.38 -6.83
CA ALA A 31 -6.36 3.49 -5.82
C ALA A 31 -7.55 4.15 -5.10
N ASP A 32 -8.60 3.37 -4.83
CA ASP A 32 -9.67 3.81 -3.93
C ASP A 32 -9.33 3.56 -2.44
N GLU A 33 -10.16 4.06 -1.52
CA GLU A 33 -9.94 3.86 -0.07
C GLU A 33 -9.93 2.38 0.36
N SER A 34 -10.62 1.51 -0.39
CA SER A 34 -10.63 0.07 -0.10
C SER A 34 -9.28 -0.53 -0.44
N GLN A 35 -8.76 -0.23 -1.64
CA GLN A 35 -7.45 -0.64 -2.11
C GLN A 35 -6.33 -0.06 -1.23
N ALA A 36 -6.41 1.22 -0.86
CA ALA A 36 -5.48 1.84 0.08
C ALA A 36 -5.46 1.11 1.43
N GLY A 37 -6.62 0.69 1.95
CA GLY A 37 -6.70 -0.13 3.17
C GLY A 37 -6.00 -1.48 3.04
N VAL A 38 -6.08 -2.13 1.87
CA VAL A 38 -5.36 -3.38 1.61
C VAL A 38 -3.85 -3.14 1.50
N ILE A 39 -3.44 -2.08 0.79
CA ILE A 39 -2.03 -1.65 0.69
C ILE A 39 -1.46 -1.43 2.08
N GLN A 40 -2.16 -0.67 2.93
CA GLN A 40 -1.73 -0.38 4.29
C GLN A 40 -1.46 -1.67 5.10
N GLN A 41 -2.35 -2.67 4.98
CA GLN A 41 -2.17 -3.96 5.66
C GLN A 41 -0.96 -4.72 5.09
N LEU A 42 -0.79 -4.72 3.77
CA LEU A 42 0.33 -5.37 3.11
C LEU A 42 1.67 -4.70 3.46
N VAL A 43 1.72 -3.37 3.61
CA VAL A 43 2.93 -2.66 4.06
C VAL A 43 3.35 -3.12 5.45
N VAL A 44 2.39 -3.30 6.37
CA VAL A 44 2.68 -3.82 7.72
C VAL A 44 3.19 -5.26 7.68
N GLN A 45 2.66 -6.09 6.77
CA GLN A 45 3.05 -7.50 6.66
C GLN A 45 4.39 -7.71 5.94
N LEU A 46 4.64 -6.95 4.88
CA LEU A 46 5.80 -7.08 4.00
C LEU A 46 6.95 -6.15 4.39
N GLY A 47 6.69 -5.16 5.24
CA GLY A 47 7.67 -4.16 5.67
C GLY A 47 8.07 -3.18 4.56
N SER A 48 7.34 -3.13 3.44
CA SER A 48 7.63 -2.22 2.34
C SER A 48 6.37 -1.86 1.54
N LEU A 49 6.30 -0.61 1.08
CA LEU A 49 5.27 -0.14 0.16
C LEU A 49 5.41 -0.78 -1.23
N GLU A 50 6.65 -0.87 -1.72
CA GLU A 50 6.96 -1.48 -3.01
C GLU A 50 6.48 -2.94 -3.08
N GLY A 51 6.80 -3.75 -2.07
CA GLY A 51 6.33 -5.13 -2.00
C GLY A 51 4.80 -5.25 -1.89
N ALA A 52 4.14 -4.29 -1.23
CA ALA A 52 2.67 -4.25 -1.15
C ALA A 52 2.02 -3.96 -2.51
N ILE A 53 2.61 -3.04 -3.29
CA ILE A 53 2.14 -2.71 -4.64
C ILE A 53 2.36 -3.89 -5.58
N GLU A 54 3.57 -4.48 -5.59
CA GLU A 54 3.87 -5.66 -6.41
C GLU A 54 2.93 -6.84 -6.10
N ALA A 55 2.63 -7.06 -4.81
CA ALA A 55 1.69 -8.10 -4.40
C ALA A 55 0.28 -7.88 -4.98
N LEU A 56 -0.19 -6.63 -5.04
CA LEU A 56 -1.50 -6.30 -5.62
C LEU A 56 -1.52 -6.42 -7.14
N GLU A 57 -0.46 -6.02 -7.83
CA GLU A 57 -0.34 -6.22 -9.27
C GLU A 57 -0.39 -7.71 -9.63
N LEU A 58 0.30 -8.55 -8.86
CA LEU A 58 0.27 -10.01 -9.03
C LEU A 58 -1.13 -10.58 -8.77
N LEU A 59 -1.83 -10.12 -7.73
CA LEU A 59 -3.20 -10.54 -7.43
C LEU A 59 -4.18 -10.12 -8.52
N GLY A 60 -4.09 -8.89 -9.03
CA GLY A 60 -4.92 -8.41 -10.14
C GLY A 60 -4.72 -9.20 -11.44
N GLN A 61 -3.50 -9.66 -11.71
CA GLN A 61 -3.23 -10.57 -12.84
C GLN A 61 -3.79 -11.98 -12.63
N ILE A 62 -3.82 -12.48 -11.39
CA ILE A 62 -4.42 -13.78 -11.06
C ILE A 62 -5.93 -13.75 -11.33
N ASP A 63 -6.62 -12.67 -10.95
CA ASP A 63 -8.06 -12.54 -11.19
C ASP A 63 -8.40 -12.44 -12.68
N ALA A 64 -7.61 -11.70 -13.47
CA ALA A 64 -7.77 -11.65 -14.92
C ALA A 64 -7.56 -13.02 -15.61
N ARG A 65 -6.62 -13.84 -15.11
CA ARG A 65 -6.40 -15.22 -15.62
C ARG A 65 -7.47 -16.21 -15.18
N ARG A 66 -8.14 -16.01 -14.05
CA ARG A 66 -9.17 -16.92 -13.55
C ARG A 66 -10.53 -16.71 -14.25
N ALA A 67 -10.72 -15.54 -14.86
CA ALA A 67 -11.91 -15.19 -15.63
C ALA A 67 -11.82 -15.52 -17.14
N ALA A 68 -10.68 -16.04 -17.63
CA ALA A 68 -10.41 -16.37 -19.04
C ALA A 68 -10.60 -17.86 -19.36
#